data_AF-A0A934TXL4-F1
#
_entry.id   AF-A0A934TXL4-F1
#
_cell.length_a   1.000
_cell.length_b   1.000
_cell.length_c   1.000
_cell.angle_alpha   90.00
_cell.angle_beta   90.00
_cell.angle_gamma   90.00
#
_symmetry.space_group_name_H-M   'P 1'
#
loop_
_entity.id
_entity.type
_entity.pdbx_description
1 polymer ?
#
loop_
_entity_poly.entity_id
_entity_poly.type
_entity_poly.pdbx_seq_one_letter_code
_entity_poly.pdbx_strand_id
1 'polypeptide(L)'
;MNRFAGHHGGWNTRAVTWTAAGVTLLWITGVVLYLWPAEGTFQLAAWQVALRRASLLVHGGSVWVLCLLAGRWVWPHVALVWSYRRGSTWVLGIASASLLLAVALTGFLLLYGPELAHAAAGAVHWWTALVLPALFALHGRRWLRRS
;
A
#
# COMPACT_ATOMS: atom_id res chain seq x y z
N MET A 1 32.33 -6.77 -8.62
CA MET A 1 30.88 -6.79 -8.31
C MET A 1 30.15 -7.42 -9.48
N ASN A 2 29.67 -8.67 -9.31
CA ASN A 2 29.13 -9.49 -10.41
C ASN A 2 27.86 -8.87 -11.01
N ARG A 3 27.87 -8.71 -12.34
CA ARG A 3 26.74 -8.22 -13.16
C ARG A 3 25.47 -9.09 -13.10
N PHE A 4 25.55 -10.28 -12.50
CA PHE A 4 24.41 -11.20 -12.33
C PHE A 4 23.38 -10.76 -11.28
N ALA A 5 23.75 -9.93 -10.30
CA ALA A 5 22.79 -9.43 -9.31
C ALA A 5 21.84 -8.35 -9.86
N GLY A 6 22.17 -7.73 -11.00
CA GLY A 6 21.41 -6.62 -11.57
C GLY A 6 20.13 -7.03 -12.33
N HIS A 7 20.00 -8.28 -12.73
CA HIS A 7 18.86 -8.78 -13.53
C HIS A 7 17.78 -9.51 -12.71
N HIS A 8 18.06 -9.92 -11.47
CA HIS A 8 17.14 -10.72 -10.66
C HIS A 8 16.66 -10.04 -9.37
N GLY A 9 17.14 -8.83 -9.08
CA GLY A 9 16.51 -7.98 -8.08
C GLY A 9 15.18 -7.47 -8.63
N GLY A 10 14.07 -8.11 -8.28
CA GLY A 10 12.70 -7.72 -8.69
C GLY A 10 12.32 -6.25 -8.42
N TRP A 11 13.22 -5.45 -7.87
CA TRP A 11 13.15 -4.03 -7.60
C TRP A 11 13.84 -3.19 -8.68
N ASN A 12 13.17 -3.00 -9.83
CA ASN A 12 13.59 -2.10 -10.91
C ASN A 12 12.65 -0.88 -11.01
N THR A 13 12.93 0.07 -11.91
CA THR A 13 12.12 1.28 -12.08
C THR A 13 10.65 0.97 -12.31
N ARG A 14 10.32 -0.06 -13.12
CA ARG A 14 8.93 -0.46 -13.35
C ARG A 14 8.28 -0.95 -12.05
N ALA A 15 8.98 -1.77 -11.27
CA ALA A 15 8.47 -2.26 -9.98
C ALA A 15 8.17 -1.09 -9.03
N VAL A 16 9.12 -0.16 -8.89
CA VAL A 16 8.94 1.02 -8.04
C VAL A 16 7.75 1.86 -8.51
N THR A 17 7.67 2.18 -9.81
CA THR A 17 6.59 3.00 -10.38
C THR A 17 5.23 2.35 -10.18
N TRP A 18 5.08 1.06 -10.51
CA TRP A 18 3.79 0.38 -10.40
C TRP A 18 3.36 0.17 -8.95
N THR A 19 4.28 -0.19 -8.04
CA THR A 19 3.95 -0.30 -6.62
C THR A 19 3.60 1.05 -6.02
N ALA A 20 4.35 2.12 -6.35
CA ALA A 20 4.03 3.47 -5.88
C ALA A 20 2.68 3.97 -6.43
N ALA A 21 2.38 3.73 -7.71
CA ALA A 21 1.10 4.06 -8.31
C ALA A 21 -0.05 3.30 -7.64
N GLY A 22 0.13 1.99 -7.39
CA GLY A 22 -0.86 1.17 -6.70
C GLY A 22 -1.14 1.65 -5.26
N VAL A 23 -0.08 1.92 -4.48
CA VAL A 23 -0.21 2.48 -3.12
C VAL A 23 -0.89 3.86 -3.15
N THR A 24 -0.55 4.71 -4.12
CA THR A 24 -1.16 6.05 -4.28
C THR A 24 -2.64 5.94 -4.64
N LEU A 25 -3.02 5.03 -5.54
CA LEU A 25 -4.40 4.80 -5.93
C LEU A 25 -5.25 4.29 -4.75
N LEU A 26 -4.70 3.35 -3.97
CA LEU A 26 -5.32 2.90 -2.72
C LEU A 26 -5.48 4.04 -1.72
N TRP A 27 -4.47 4.90 -1.59
CA TRP A 27 -4.54 6.05 -0.69
C TRP A 27 -5.64 7.04 -1.11
N ILE A 28 -5.69 7.45 -2.38
CA ILE A 28 -6.70 8.38 -2.90
C ILE A 28 -8.10 7.82 -2.69
N THR A 29 -8.32 6.57 -3.07
CA THR A 29 -9.63 5.92 -2.91
C THR A 29 -9.98 5.70 -1.44
N GLY A 30 -9.00 5.40 -0.58
CA GLY A 30 -9.18 5.28 0.86
C GLY A 30 -9.59 6.60 1.52
N VAL A 31 -9.03 7.73 1.10
CA VAL A 31 -9.46 9.07 1.54
C VAL A 31 -10.94 9.31 1.20
N VAL A 32 -11.37 8.98 -0.02
CA VAL A 32 -12.77 9.11 -0.42
C VAL A 32 -13.69 8.26 0.47
N LEU A 33 -13.31 6.99 0.73
CA LEU A 33 -14.09 6.09 1.56
C LEU A 33 -14.13 6.51 3.04
N TYR A 34 -13.06 7.13 3.54
CA TYR A 34 -13.01 7.68 4.89
C TYR A 34 -13.89 8.93 5.05
N LEU A 35 -13.83 9.85 4.09
CA LEU A 35 -14.64 11.08 4.11
C LEU A 35 -16.13 10.78 3.96
N TRP A 36 -16.48 9.73 3.22
CA TRP A 36 -17.86 9.32 2.95
C TRP A 36 -18.12 7.89 3.44
N PRO A 37 -18.30 7.69 4.75
CA PRO A 37 -18.54 6.37 5.34
C PRO A 37 -19.87 5.77 4.86
N ALA A 38 -20.01 4.44 4.95
CA ALA A 38 -21.15 3.70 4.40
C ALA A 38 -22.48 4.12 5.05
N GLU A 39 -22.43 4.34 6.36
CA GLU A 39 -23.54 4.68 7.23
C GLU A 39 -24.12 6.06 6.87
N GLY A 40 -23.29 6.97 6.35
CA GLY A 40 -23.69 8.33 5.96
C GLY A 40 -24.16 8.47 4.52
N THR A 41 -24.24 7.38 3.76
CA THR A 41 -24.51 7.46 2.31
C THR A 41 -25.84 8.10 1.93
N PHE A 42 -26.86 8.02 2.81
CA PHE A 42 -28.16 8.64 2.60
C PHE A 42 -28.14 10.18 2.62
N GLN A 43 -27.07 10.79 3.15
CA GLN A 43 -26.88 12.24 3.24
C GLN A 43 -26.08 12.82 2.06
N LEU A 44 -25.58 11.96 1.17
CA LEU A 44 -24.69 12.35 0.09
C LEU A 44 -25.47 12.75 -1.17
N ALA A 45 -24.95 13.72 -1.92
CA ALA A 45 -25.42 14.02 -3.25
C ALA A 45 -25.15 12.83 -4.21
N ALA A 46 -25.93 12.73 -5.29
CA ALA A 46 -25.83 11.61 -6.24
C ALA A 46 -24.41 11.40 -6.81
N TRP A 47 -23.69 12.49 -7.11
CA TRP A 47 -22.31 12.40 -7.61
C TRP A 47 -21.32 11.90 -6.56
N GLN A 48 -21.53 12.23 -5.27
CA GLN A 48 -20.71 11.72 -4.16
C GLN A 48 -20.93 10.22 -3.96
N VAL A 49 -22.19 9.77 -4.05
CA VAL A 49 -22.52 8.34 -4.02
C VAL A 49 -21.85 7.59 -5.18
N ALA A 50 -21.90 8.15 -6.40
CA ALA A 50 -21.25 7.56 -7.57
C ALA A 50 -19.73 7.47 -7.40
N LEU A 51 -19.09 8.56 -6.96
CA LEU A 51 -17.65 8.59 -6.73
C LEU A 51 -17.23 7.63 -5.61
N ARG A 52 -17.96 7.58 -4.49
CA ARG A 52 -17.72 6.62 -3.41
C ARG A 52 -17.77 5.18 -3.90
N ARG A 53 -18.80 4.82 -4.69
CA ARG A 53 -18.94 3.47 -5.28
C ARG A 53 -17.77 3.15 -6.20
N ALA A 54 -17.38 4.07 -7.08
CA ALA A 54 -16.22 3.91 -7.94
C ALA A 54 -14.95 3.71 -7.11
N SER A 55 -14.74 4.52 -6.06
CA SER A 55 -13.61 4.38 -5.14
C SER A 55 -13.62 3.03 -4.42
N LEU A 56 -14.77 2.51 -3.99
CA LEU A 56 -14.86 1.20 -3.36
C LEU A 56 -14.39 0.08 -4.31
N LEU A 57 -14.89 0.08 -5.55
CA LEU A 57 -14.51 -0.92 -6.55
C LEU A 57 -13.03 -0.82 -6.92
N VAL A 58 -12.54 0.40 -7.15
CA VAL A 58 -11.13 0.64 -7.49
C VAL A 58 -10.22 0.30 -6.32
N HIS A 59 -10.59 0.63 -5.08
CA HIS A 59 -9.81 0.31 -3.89
C HIS A 59 -9.69 -1.20 -3.73
N GLY A 60 -10.82 -1.93 -3.72
CA GLY A 60 -10.83 -3.39 -3.60
C GLY A 60 -10.06 -4.07 -4.73
N GLY A 61 -10.27 -3.65 -5.99
CA GLY A 61 -9.54 -4.19 -7.14
C GLY A 61 -8.03 -3.91 -7.08
N SER A 62 -7.64 -2.71 -6.64
CA SER A 62 -6.23 -2.30 -6.52
C SER A 62 -5.49 -3.09 -5.45
N VAL A 63 -6.17 -3.54 -4.38
CA VAL A 63 -5.57 -4.42 -3.36
C VAL A 63 -5.08 -5.71 -4.01
N TRP A 64 -5.91 -6.37 -4.81
CA TRP A 64 -5.54 -7.62 -5.49
C TRP A 64 -4.39 -7.43 -6.46
N VAL A 65 -4.40 -6.34 -7.24
CA VAL A 65 -3.29 -5.98 -8.11
C VAL A 65 -2.02 -5.79 -7.28
N LEU A 66 -2.08 -5.06 -6.16
CA LEU A 66 -0.92 -4.84 -5.29
C LEU A 66 -0.38 -6.14 -4.69
N CYS A 67 -1.25 -7.12 -4.35
CA CYS A 67 -0.83 -8.45 -3.93
C CYS A 67 -0.04 -9.19 -5.03
N LEU A 68 -0.48 -9.10 -6.28
CA LEU A 68 0.25 -9.67 -7.43
C LEU A 68 1.61 -8.98 -7.62
N LEU A 69 1.65 -7.64 -7.53
CA LEU A 69 2.89 -6.89 -7.60
C LEU A 69 3.84 -7.24 -6.44
N ALA A 70 3.29 -7.47 -5.25
CA ALA A 70 4.05 -7.86 -4.08
C ALA A 70 4.72 -9.23 -4.28
N GLY A 71 3.99 -10.23 -4.77
CA GLY A 71 4.56 -11.53 -5.11
C GLY A 71 5.59 -11.46 -6.25
N ARG A 72 5.34 -10.63 -7.26
CA ARG A 72 6.22 -10.47 -8.44
C ARG A 72 7.53 -9.76 -8.13
N TRP A 73 7.49 -8.70 -7.31
CA TRP A 73 8.60 -7.73 -7.19
C TRP A 73 9.03 -7.45 -5.75
N VAL A 74 8.08 -7.26 -4.83
CA VAL A 74 8.40 -6.91 -3.44
C VAL A 74 9.07 -8.08 -2.72
N TRP A 75 8.51 -9.29 -2.80
CA TRP A 75 9.04 -10.45 -2.08
C TRP A 75 10.44 -10.86 -2.56
N PRO A 76 10.73 -10.94 -3.88
CA PRO A 76 12.10 -11.13 -4.36
C PRO A 76 13.06 -10.05 -3.89
N HIS A 77 12.62 -8.79 -3.82
CA HIS A 77 13.43 -7.70 -3.27
C HIS A 77 13.76 -7.92 -1.79
N VAL A 78 12.75 -8.20 -0.96
CA VAL A 78 12.93 -8.47 0.46
C VAL A 78 13.90 -9.63 0.66
N ALA A 79 13.70 -10.76 -0.04
CA ALA A 79 14.57 -11.93 0.07
C ALA A 79 16.04 -11.60 -0.22
N LEU A 80 16.31 -10.76 -1.22
CA LEU A 80 17.66 -10.34 -1.58
C LEU A 80 18.30 -9.41 -0.57
N VAL A 81 17.55 -8.48 0.02
CA VAL A 81 18.11 -7.47 0.94
C VAL A 81 18.05 -7.88 2.41
N TRP A 82 17.35 -8.97 2.75
CA TRP A 82 17.12 -9.42 4.13
C TRP A 82 18.41 -9.68 4.90
N SER A 83 19.39 -10.31 4.25
CA SER A 83 20.70 -10.63 4.83
C SER A 83 21.66 -9.44 4.85
N TYR A 84 21.43 -8.43 4.01
CA TYR A 84 22.29 -7.24 3.90
C TYR A 84 21.78 -6.09 4.76
N ARG A 85 21.72 -6.31 6.08
CA ARG A 85 21.17 -5.40 7.08
C ARG A 85 22.08 -4.19 7.33
N ARG A 86 22.06 -3.19 6.45
CA ARG A 86 22.87 -1.97 6.64
C ARG A 86 22.16 -0.67 6.27
N GLY A 87 22.25 0.29 7.20
CA GLY A 87 21.88 1.69 7.00
C GLY A 87 20.39 1.99 7.03
N SER A 88 20.07 3.27 6.95
CA SER A 88 18.69 3.78 7.07
C SER A 88 17.74 3.23 5.99
N THR A 89 18.24 2.87 4.80
CA THR A 89 17.41 2.32 3.72
C THR A 89 16.81 0.96 4.07
N TRP A 90 17.58 0.09 4.75
CA TRP A 90 17.09 -1.21 5.19
C TRP A 90 16.02 -1.06 6.29
N VAL A 91 16.24 -0.17 7.26
CA VAL A 91 15.26 0.14 8.31
C VAL A 91 13.98 0.71 7.72
N LEU A 92 14.08 1.66 6.78
CA LEU A 92 12.92 2.20 6.06
C LEU A 92 12.18 1.11 5.27
N GLY A 93 12.90 0.13 4.72
CA GLY A 93 12.32 -1.00 4.01
C GLY A 93 11.48 -1.88 4.94
N ILE A 94 12.00 -2.22 6.13
CA ILE A 94 11.25 -2.96 7.14
C ILE A 94 10.05 -2.16 7.61
N ALA A 95 10.22 -0.88 7.95
CA ALA A 95 9.11 -0.04 8.39
C ALA A 95 7.99 0.02 7.34
N SER A 96 8.36 0.16 6.05
CA SER A 96 7.40 0.16 4.94
C SER A 96 6.70 -1.19 4.79
N ALA A 97 7.44 -2.31 4.88
CA ALA A 97 6.87 -3.66 4.79
C ALA A 97 5.94 -3.98 5.96
N SER A 98 6.33 -3.62 7.19
CA SER A 98 5.52 -3.81 8.40
C SER A 98 4.23 -3.00 8.35
N LEU A 99 4.29 -1.74 7.90
CA LEU A 99 3.07 -0.93 7.71
C LEU A 99 2.19 -1.47 6.60
N LEU A 100 2.78 -1.88 5.46
CA LEU A 100 2.00 -2.49 4.38
C LEU A 100 1.29 -3.76 4.86
N LEU A 101 1.97 -4.60 5.66
CA LEU A 101 1.37 -5.77 6.27
C LEU A 101 0.25 -5.39 7.26
N ALA A 102 0.45 -4.39 8.11
CA ALA A 102 -0.57 -3.91 9.04
C ALA A 102 -1.82 -3.40 8.30
N VAL A 103 -1.63 -2.61 7.23
CA VAL A 103 -2.71 -2.13 6.36
C VAL A 103 -3.43 -3.31 5.70
N ALA A 104 -2.69 -4.30 5.19
CA ALA A 104 -3.29 -5.47 4.55
C ALA A 104 -4.11 -6.32 5.54
N LEU A 105 -3.58 -6.60 6.73
CA LEU A 105 -4.26 -7.39 7.76
C LEU A 105 -5.51 -6.68 8.28
N THR A 106 -5.42 -5.38 8.54
CA THR A 106 -6.58 -4.59 8.97
C THR A 106 -7.62 -4.45 7.86
N GLY A 107 -7.20 -4.32 6.60
CA GLY A 107 -8.11 -4.34 5.44
C GLY A 107 -8.83 -5.68 5.31
N PHE A 108 -8.13 -6.80 5.54
CA PHE A 108 -8.75 -8.12 5.57
C PHE A 108 -9.77 -8.26 6.71
N LEU A 109 -9.46 -7.74 7.89
CA LEU A 109 -10.41 -7.67 9.01
C LEU A 109 -11.61 -6.78 8.72
N LEU A 110 -11.45 -5.68 7.99
CA LEU A 110 -12.58 -4.83 7.57
C LEU A 110 -13.49 -5.54 6.57
N LEU A 111 -12.95 -6.43 5.74
CA LEU A 111 -13.72 -7.20 4.75
C LEU A 111 -14.42 -8.42 5.34
N TYR A 112 -13.74 -9.15 6.22
CA TYR A 112 -14.15 -10.49 6.65
C TYR A 112 -14.17 -10.70 8.16
N GLY A 113 -13.78 -9.68 8.94
CA GLY A 113 -13.68 -9.77 10.38
C GLY A 113 -15.02 -9.59 11.10
N PRO A 114 -15.06 -9.92 12.41
CA PRO A 114 -16.25 -9.72 13.23
C PRO A 114 -16.51 -8.23 13.49
N GLU A 115 -17.78 -7.87 13.70
CA GLU A 115 -18.22 -6.49 13.96
C GLU A 115 -17.45 -5.82 15.12
N LEU A 116 -17.21 -6.57 16.21
CA LEU A 116 -16.46 -6.10 17.38
C LEU A 116 -15.05 -5.59 17.04
N ALA A 117 -14.42 -6.12 15.98
CA ALA A 117 -13.09 -5.71 15.55
C ALA A 117 -13.12 -4.54 14.55
N HIS A 118 -14.28 -4.22 13.96
CA HIS A 118 -14.38 -3.33 12.80
C HIS A 118 -13.96 -1.89 13.13
N ALA A 119 -14.39 -1.34 14.27
CA ALA A 119 -14.03 0.01 14.69
C ALA A 119 -12.52 0.16 14.94
N ALA A 120 -11.93 -0.79 15.66
CA ALA A 120 -10.49 -0.80 15.93
C ALA A 120 -9.68 -1.01 14.65
N ALA A 121 -10.09 -1.96 13.80
CA ALA A 121 -9.47 -2.22 12.51
C ALA A 121 -9.54 -0.98 11.61
N GLY A 122 -10.67 -0.28 11.56
CA GLY A 122 -10.85 0.95 10.79
C GLY A 122 -9.89 2.06 11.23
N ALA A 123 -9.77 2.29 12.54
CA ALA A 123 -8.83 3.27 13.09
C ALA A 123 -7.37 2.92 12.73
N VAL A 124 -6.96 1.67 12.97
CA VAL A 124 -5.58 1.23 12.66
C VAL A 124 -5.31 1.29 11.17
N HIS A 125 -6.25 0.82 10.33
CA HIS A 125 -6.14 0.84 8.88
C HIS A 125 -5.92 2.26 8.37
N TRP A 126 -6.74 3.22 8.82
CA TRP A 126 -6.63 4.62 8.42
C TRP A 126 -5.26 5.22 8.80
N TRP A 127 -4.88 5.15 10.07
CA TRP A 127 -3.65 5.80 10.54
C TRP A 127 -2.39 5.19 9.93
N THR A 128 -2.36 3.86 9.75
CA THR A 128 -1.23 3.19 9.10
C THR A 128 -1.18 3.47 7.60
N ALA A 129 -2.33 3.53 6.92
CA ALA A 129 -2.41 3.87 5.50
C ALA A 129 -2.04 5.33 5.23
N LEU A 130 -2.31 6.25 6.15
CA LEU A 130 -1.95 7.66 6.00
C LEU A 130 -0.43 7.89 5.95
N VAL A 131 0.33 7.13 6.74
CA VAL A 131 1.80 7.27 6.84
C VAL A 131 2.52 6.53 5.71
N LEU A 132 1.89 5.50 5.13
CA LEU A 132 2.51 4.58 4.18
C LEU A 132 3.10 5.27 2.92
N PRO A 133 2.41 6.22 2.23
CA PRO A 133 2.96 6.89 1.05
C PRO A 133 4.24 7.67 1.34
N ALA A 134 4.30 8.36 2.48
CA ALA A 134 5.46 9.13 2.89
C ALA A 134 6.68 8.22 3.13
N LEU A 135 6.47 7.08 3.81
CA LEU A 135 7.53 6.09 4.03
C LEU A 135 8.01 5.45 2.73
N PHE A 136 7.10 5.11 1.81
CA PHE A 136 7.45 4.61 0.48
C PHE A 136 8.29 5.63 -0.30
N ALA A 137 7.91 6.91 -0.29
CA ALA A 137 8.66 7.98 -0.94
C ALA A 137 10.07 8.15 -0.33
N LEU A 138 10.18 8.11 1.01
CA LEU A 138 11.46 8.19 1.71
C LEU A 138 12.36 6.98 1.41
N HIS A 139 11.79 5.78 1.36
CA HIS A 139 12.51 4.55 1.00
C HIS A 139 12.98 4.60 -0.47
N GLY A 140 12.13 5.05 -1.38
CA GLY A 140 12.38 5.16 -2.82
C GLY A 140 13.18 6.38 -3.29
N ARG A 141 13.47 7.35 -2.41
CA ARG A 141 14.07 8.66 -2.77
C ARG A 141 15.35 8.60 -3.61
N ARG A 142 16.16 7.56 -3.42
CA ARG A 142 17.43 7.37 -4.17
C ARG A 142 17.19 6.95 -5.61
N TRP A 143 16.04 6.35 -5.91
CA TRP A 143 15.64 5.96 -7.26
C TRP A 143 15.00 7.14 -8.01
N LEU A 144 14.20 7.94 -7.31
CA LEU A 144 13.61 9.16 -7.88
C LEU A 144 14.65 10.20 -8.31
N ARG A 145 15.82 10.23 -7.67
CA ARG A 145 16.92 11.15 -8.02
C ARG A 145 17.80 10.70 -9.19
N ARG A 146 17.63 9.47 -9.67
CA ARG A 146 18.44 8.87 -10.74
C ARG A 146 17.69 8.72 -12.07
N SER A 147 16.42 9.09 -12.07
CA SER A 147 15.53 9.10 -13.24
C SER A 147 15.42 10.54 -13.75
#